data_AF-A0A0F7P9D7-F1
#
_entry.id   AF-A0A0F7P9D7-F1
#
_cell.length_a   1.000
_cell.length_b   1.000
_cell.length_c   1.000
_cell.angle_alpha   90.00
_cell.angle_beta   90.00
_cell.angle_gamma   90.00
#
_symmetry.space_group_name_H-M   'P 1'
#
loop_
_entity.id
_entity.type
_entity.pdbx_description
1 polymer ?
#
loop_
_entity_poly.entity_id
_entity_poly.type
_entity_poly.pdbx_seq_one_letter_code
_entity_poly.pdbx_strand_id
1 'polypeptide(L)' 'MTDHYRFDCPNCELEVVVDTGVRYDFLEHGCPICGALPDPTDFEEVESAEDELPI' A
#
# COMPACT_ATOMS: atom_id res chain seq x y z
N MET A 1 -12.45 -6.61 -10.41
CA MET A 1 -11.72 -5.36 -10.22
C MET A 1 -11.07 -5.51 -8.88
N THR A 2 -9.76 -5.74 -8.87
CA THR A 2 -8.97 -5.81 -7.65
C THR A 2 -8.22 -4.50 -7.60
N ASP A 3 -8.52 -3.68 -6.59
CA ASP A 3 -7.89 -2.39 -6.42
C ASP A 3 -6.61 -2.60 -5.59
N HIS A 4 -5.46 -2.28 -6.18
CA HIS A 4 -4.17 -2.31 -5.50
C HIS A 4 -3.75 -0.89 -5.11
N TYR A 5 -3.05 -0.79 -4.00
CA TYR A 5 -2.58 0.46 -3.43
C TYR A 5 -1.09 0.35 -3.11
N ARG A 6 -0.28 1.30 -3.55
CA ARG A 6 1.08 1.48 -3.07
C ARG A 6 1.02 2.20 -1.73
N PHE A 7 1.52 1.55 -0.69
CA PHE A 7 1.71 2.13 0.62
C PHE A 7 3.16 2.59 0.77
N ASP A 8 3.34 3.84 1.19
CA ASP A 8 4.64 4.39 1.60
C ASP A 8 4.56 4.88 3.05
N CYS A 9 5.36 4.28 3.95
CA CYS A 9 5.33 4.64 5.36
C CYS A 9 6.31 5.80 5.65
N PRO A 10 5.84 6.99 6.07
CA PRO A 10 6.72 8.14 6.31
C PRO A 10 7.65 7.99 7.52
N ASN A 11 7.45 6.96 8.35
CA ASN A 11 8.24 6.75 9.58
C ASN A 11 9.38 5.74 9.41
N CYS A 12 9.19 4.72 8.56
CA CYS A 12 10.16 3.64 8.39
C CYS A 12 10.54 3.37 6.93
N GLU A 13 10.05 4.22 6.01
CA GLU A 13 10.33 4.14 4.58
C GLU A 13 9.95 2.76 3.99
N LEU A 14 8.92 2.13 4.57
CA LEU A 14 8.37 0.89 4.04
C LEU A 14 7.54 1.21 2.79
N GLU A 15 7.94 0.63 1.68
CA GLU A 15 7.23 0.72 0.40
C GLU A 15 6.73 -0.66 -0.02
N VAL A 16 5.41 -0.84 -0.14
CA VAL A 16 4.78 -2.11 -0.56
C VAL A 16 3.50 -1.87 -1.35
N VAL A 17 3.16 -2.79 -2.26
CA VAL A 17 1.86 -2.79 -2.93
C VAL A 17 0.94 -3.77 -2.22
N VAL A 18 -0.25 -3.32 -1.87
CA VAL A 18 -1.22 -4.05 -1.06
C VAL A 18 -2.62 -3.95 -1.68
N ASP A 19 -3.42 -5.00 -1.55
CA ASP A 19 -4.84 -4.95 -1.91
C ASP A 19 -5.66 -4.10 -0.93
N THR A 20 -6.87 -3.72 -1.35
CA THR A 20 -7.87 -3.03 -0.52
C THR A 20 -8.01 -3.64 0.89
N GLY A 21 -8.05 -4.98 0.99
CA GLY A 21 -8.19 -5.67 2.28
C GLY A 21 -6.99 -5.43 3.21
N VAL A 22 -5.77 -5.50 2.67
CA VAL A 22 -4.53 -5.28 3.44
C VAL A 22 -4.36 -3.79 3.77
N ARG A 23 -4.78 -2.88 2.90
CA ARG A 23 -4.86 -1.44 3.19
C ARG A 23 -5.72 -1.15 4.43
N TYR A 24 -6.90 -1.77 4.53
CA TYR A 24 -7.75 -1.63 5.73
C TYR A 24 -7.04 -2.14 6.99
N ASP A 25 -6.38 -3.29 6.89
CA ASP A 25 -5.62 -3.86 8.01
C ASP A 25 -4.53 -2.90 8.51
N PHE A 26 -3.80 -2.25 7.59
CA PHE A 26 -2.77 -1.26 7.94
C PHE A 26 -3.37 -0.01 8.60
N LEU A 27 -4.56 0.44 8.17
CA LEU A 27 -5.26 1.58 8.77
C LEU A 27 -5.80 1.26 10.18
N GLU A 28 -6.21 0.02 10.43
CA GLU A 28 -6.75 -0.41 11.72
C GLU A 28 -5.66 -0.81 12.72
N HIS A 29 -4.61 -1.50 12.26
CA HIS A 29 -3.56 -2.08 13.11
C HIS A 29 -2.24 -1.31 13.08
N GLY A 30 -2.06 -0.43 12.09
CA GLY A 30 -0.82 0.30 11.86
C GLY A 30 0.17 -0.46 10.97
N CYS A 31 1.26 0.22 10.62
CA CYS A 31 2.34 -0.33 9.83
C CYS A 31 2.96 -1.56 10.54
N PRO A 32 3.07 -2.72 9.88
CA PRO A 32 3.55 -3.95 10.51
C PRO A 32 5.03 -3.90 10.91
N ILE A 33 5.79 -2.92 10.41
CA ILE A 33 7.23 -2.78 10.67
C ILE A 33 7.50 -1.88 11.88
N CYS A 34 6.91 -0.68 11.90
CA CYS A 34 7.18 0.30 12.96
C CYS A 34 6.00 0.55 13.91
N GLY A 35 4.81 0.02 13.61
CA GLY A 35 3.59 0.24 14.38
C GLY A 35 2.98 1.64 14.25
N ALA A 36 3.52 2.50 13.38
CA ALA A 36 2.92 3.81 13.11
C ALA A 36 1.57 3.63 12.40
N LEU A 37 0.55 4.36 12.83
CA LEU A 37 -0.76 4.36 12.16
C LEU A 37 -0.67 5.23 10.90
N PRO A 38 -0.79 4.64 9.70
CA PRO A 38 -0.81 5.41 8.46
C PRO A 38 -2.18 6.08 8.26
N ASP A 39 -2.18 7.16 7.49
CA ASP A 39 -3.38 7.82 7.02
C ASP A 39 -3.81 7.27 5.65
N PRO A 40 -5.10 7.39 5.27
CA PRO A 40 -5.57 6.94 3.96
C PRO A 40 -4.87 7.62 2.77
N THR A 41 -4.22 8.76 3.00
CA THR A 41 -3.44 9.52 2.02
C THR A 41 -2.02 8.98 1.83
N ASP A 42 -1.53 8.10 2.71
CA ASP A 42 -0.26 7.38 2.55
C ASP A 42 -0.39 6.18 1.58
N PHE A 43 -1.59 5.98 1.01
CA PHE A 43 -1.90 4.93 0.05
C PHE A 43 -2.26 5.56 -1.29
N GLU A 44 -1.49 5.23 -2.32
CA GLU A 44 -1.73 5.66 -3.70
C GLU A 44 -2.34 4.51 -4.50
N GLU A 45 -3.46 4.75 -5.19
CA GLU A 45 -4.07 3.75 -6.07
C GLU A 45 -3.12 3.45 -7.23
N VAL A 46 -2.78 2.16 -7.39
CA VAL A 46 -1.98 1.70 -8.52
C VAL A 46 -2.81 0.73 -9.34
N GLU A 47 -3.00 1.08 -10.60
CA GLU A 47 -3.46 0.12 -11.58
C GLU A 47 -2.38 -0.97 -11.64
N SER A 48 -2.77 -2.22 -11.38
CA SER A 48 -1.89 -3.38 -11.47
C SER A 48 -1.03 -3.22 -12.71
N ALA A 49 0.28 -3.08 -12.56
CA ALA A 49 1.18 -2.86 -13.67
C ALA A 49 1.11 -4.07 -14.63
N GLU A 50 0.23 -3.99 -15.63
CA GLU A 50 0.19 -4.88 -16.79
C GLU A 50 1.13 -4.38 -17.91
N ASP A 51 1.96 -3.36 -17.66
CA ASP A 51 2.73 -2.66 -18.70
C ASP A 51 4.26 -2.83 -18.55
N GLU A 52 4.78 -4.05 -18.37
CA GLU A 52 6.22 -4.35 -18.60
C GLU A 52 6.47 -5.76 -19.19
N LEU A 53 5.69 -6.16 -20.19
CA LEU A 53 6.15 -7.19 -21.14
C LEU A 53 6.27 -6.57 -22.55
N PRO A 54 7.42 -5.97 -22.89
CA PRO A 54 7.76 -5.78 -24.29
C PRO A 54 7.91 -7.17 -24.95
N ILE A 55 6.99 -7.49 -25.85
CA ILE A 55 7.10 -8.60 -26.83
C ILE A 55 8.25 -8.31 -27.79
#